data_AF-A0A7C1BZB4-F1
#
_entry.id   AF-A0A7C1BZB4-F1
#
_cell.length_a   1.000
_cell.length_b   1.000
_cell.length_c   1.000
_cell.angle_alpha   90.00
_cell.angle_beta   90.00
_cell.angle_gamma   90.00
#
_symmetry.space_group_name_H-M   'P 1'
#
loop_
_entity.id
_entity.type
_entity.pdbx_description
1 polymer ?
#
loop_
_entity_poly.entity_id
_entity_poly.type
_entity_poly.pdbx_seq_one_letter_code
_entity_poly.pdbx_strand_id
1 'polypeptide(L)'
;MKSAIYEKVGVKIVYGALVHKGTHEGPCRIGDKKSLSLENERKLAKEDFSNFVKEVERNINKEYAELLEPVYIEYFEDFIIKE
;
A
#
# COMPACT_ATOMS: atom_id res chain seq x y z
N MET A 1 18.30 4.30 -33.66
CA MET A 1 17.86 4.81 -32.34
C MET A 1 16.35 4.81 -32.33
N LYS A 2 15.69 4.06 -31.45
CA LYS A 2 14.25 4.24 -31.22
C LYS A 2 14.06 5.62 -30.57
N SER A 3 13.11 6.39 -31.09
CA SER A 3 12.72 7.68 -30.54
C SER A 3 12.24 7.52 -29.09
N ALA A 4 12.73 8.35 -28.16
CA ALA A 4 12.34 8.38 -26.74
C ALA A 4 10.84 8.70 -26.51
N ILE A 5 10.10 9.00 -27.59
CA ILE A 5 8.68 9.32 -27.56
C ILE A 5 7.80 8.05 -27.43
N TYR A 6 8.36 6.85 -27.61
CA TYR A 6 7.63 5.57 -27.53
C TYR A 6 7.94 4.75 -26.26
N GLU A 7 8.33 5.38 -25.16
CA GLU A 7 8.53 4.68 -23.89
C GLU A 7 7.26 4.70 -23.06
N LYS A 8 6.88 3.52 -22.54
CA LYS A 8 5.79 3.43 -21.56
C LYS A 8 6.23 4.17 -20.29
N VAL A 9 5.28 4.81 -19.63
CA VAL A 9 5.51 5.41 -18.31
C VAL A 9 5.60 4.29 -17.27
N GLY A 10 6.76 4.16 -16.63
CA GLY A 10 6.93 3.29 -15.48
C GLY A 10 6.22 3.88 -14.25
N VAL A 11 5.27 3.13 -13.69
CA VAL A 11 4.49 3.53 -12.51
C VAL A 11 4.93 2.68 -11.32
N LYS A 12 5.46 3.30 -10.27
CA LYS A 12 5.79 2.62 -9.01
C LYS A 12 4.82 3.02 -7.92
N ILE A 13 4.07 2.05 -7.40
CA ILE A 13 3.21 2.26 -6.23
C ILE A 13 4.09 2.26 -4.97
N VAL A 14 3.95 3.30 -4.16
CA VAL A 14 4.46 3.33 -2.78
C VAL A 14 3.25 3.40 -1.86
N TYR A 15 2.97 2.29 -1.18
CA TYR A 15 1.81 2.15 -0.31
C TYR A 15 2.23 2.33 1.15
N GLY A 16 1.83 3.45 1.74
CA GLY A 16 2.08 3.73 3.16
C GLY A 16 0.97 3.17 4.04
N ALA A 17 1.28 2.13 4.82
CA ALA A 17 0.38 1.51 5.77
C ALA A 17 0.66 1.99 7.20
N LEU A 18 -0.26 2.81 7.72
CA LEU A 18 -0.31 3.11 9.15
C LEU A 18 -0.83 1.89 9.90
N VAL A 19 -0.05 1.41 10.85
CA VAL A 19 -0.43 0.32 11.76
C VAL A 19 -0.33 0.85 13.18
N HIS A 20 -1.34 0.62 14.02
CA HIS A 20 -1.36 1.16 15.37
C HIS A 20 -0.67 0.23 16.37
N LYS A 21 0.09 0.80 17.32
CA LYS A 21 0.76 -0.01 18.37
C LYS A 21 -0.23 -0.51 19.42
N GLY A 22 -1.31 0.25 19.67
CA GLY A 22 -2.30 -0.05 20.70
C GLY A 22 -3.57 -0.71 20.16
N THR A 23 -4.40 -1.25 21.05
CA THR A 23 -5.70 -1.88 20.74
C THR A 23 -6.89 -0.96 21.01
N HIS A 24 -6.70 0.36 20.90
CA HIS A 24 -7.70 1.37 21.21
C HIS A 24 -8.54 1.73 19.97
N GLU A 25 -9.77 2.18 20.18
CA GLU A 25 -10.60 2.69 19.09
C GLU A 25 -10.16 4.08 18.64
N GLY A 26 -10.50 4.46 17.41
CA GLY A 26 -10.15 5.73 16.81
C GLY A 26 -11.00 6.04 15.57
N PRO A 27 -10.81 7.20 14.94
CA PRO A 27 -11.63 7.64 13.81
C PRO A 27 -11.57 6.69 12.60
N CYS A 28 -10.51 5.90 12.48
CA CYS A 28 -10.29 4.93 11.41
C CYS A 28 -10.44 3.46 11.85
N ARG A 29 -10.77 3.18 13.12
CA ARG A 29 -10.78 1.82 13.68
C ARG A 29 -11.78 1.67 14.83
N ILE A 30 -12.67 0.69 14.72
CA ILE A 30 -13.68 0.35 15.73
C ILE A 30 -13.70 -1.18 15.86
N GLY A 31 -13.81 -1.71 17.08
CA GLY A 31 -13.88 -3.15 17.28
C GLY A 31 -13.41 -3.64 18.64
N ASP A 32 -13.18 -4.95 18.74
CA ASP A 32 -12.72 -5.59 19.97
C ASP A 32 -11.18 -5.65 20.04
N LYS A 33 -10.66 -6.05 21.21
CA LYS A 33 -9.20 -6.17 21.42
C LYS A 33 -8.50 -7.07 20.42
N LYS A 34 -9.18 -8.08 19.88
CA LYS A 34 -8.62 -9.00 18.90
C LYS A 34 -8.61 -8.33 17.54
N SER A 35 -9.72 -7.77 17.06
CA SER A 35 -9.77 -7.09 15.76
C SER A 35 -8.82 -5.90 15.69
N LEU A 36 -8.63 -5.21 16.81
CA LEU A 36 -7.73 -4.06 16.97
C LEU A 36 -6.28 -4.46 17.34
N SER A 37 -5.93 -5.74 17.27
CA SER A 37 -4.55 -6.16 17.57
C SER A 37 -3.58 -5.71 16.48
N LEU A 38 -2.34 -5.44 16.88
CA LEU A 38 -1.24 -5.12 15.97
C LEU A 38 -1.10 -6.16 14.83
N GLU A 39 -1.24 -7.44 15.17
CA GLU A 39 -1.15 -8.53 14.20
C GLU A 39 -2.27 -8.49 13.17
N ASN A 40 -3.50 -8.22 13.61
CA ASN A 40 -4.64 -8.12 12.71
C ASN A 40 -4.56 -6.86 11.84
N GLU A 41 -4.10 -5.73 12.38
CA GLU A 41 -3.90 -4.53 11.57
C GLU A 41 -2.84 -4.72 10.49
N ARG A 42 -1.70 -5.35 10.82
CA ARG A 42 -0.68 -5.72 9.82
C ARG A 42 -1.23 -6.65 8.75
N LYS A 43 -2.06 -7.61 9.15
CA LYS A 43 -2.69 -8.55 8.22
C LYS A 43 -3.61 -7.80 7.25
N LEU A 44 -4.51 -6.98 7.77
CA LEU A 44 -5.45 -6.19 6.97
C LEU A 44 -4.71 -5.22 6.04
N ALA A 45 -3.70 -4.50 6.53
CA ALA A 45 -2.90 -3.59 5.72
C ALA A 45 -2.20 -4.29 4.54
N LYS A 46 -1.71 -5.52 4.73
CA LYS A 46 -1.12 -6.33 3.65
C LYS A 46 -2.17 -6.84 2.66
N GLU A 47 -3.35 -7.21 3.14
CA GLU A 47 -4.48 -7.59 2.29
C GLU A 47 -4.94 -6.41 1.43
N ASP A 48 -5.08 -5.23 2.04
CA ASP A 48 -5.44 -3.98 1.37
C ASP A 48 -4.39 -3.57 0.33
N PHE A 49 -3.09 -3.66 0.67
CA PHE A 49 -2.02 -3.44 -0.30
C PHE A 49 -2.13 -4.39 -1.51
N SER A 50 -2.33 -5.69 -1.27
CA SER A 50 -2.49 -6.67 -2.35
C SER A 50 -3.71 -6.36 -3.23
N ASN A 51 -4.83 -5.98 -2.63
CA ASN A 51 -6.05 -5.62 -3.35
C ASN A 51 -5.85 -4.34 -4.16
N PHE A 52 -5.20 -3.33 -3.59
CA PHE A 52 -4.87 -2.08 -4.27
C PHE A 52 -3.97 -2.30 -5.49
N VAL A 53 -2.91 -3.10 -5.36
CA VAL A 53 -2.02 -3.44 -6.49
C VAL A 53 -2.80 -4.13 -7.62
N LYS A 54 -3.68 -5.08 -7.29
CA LYS A 54 -4.54 -5.75 -8.28
C LYS A 54 -5.50 -4.78 -8.96
N GLU A 55 -6.05 -3.82 -8.20
CA GLU A 55 -6.92 -2.79 -8.75
C GLU A 55 -6.16 -1.88 -9.72
N VAL A 56 -4.96 -1.44 -9.38
CA VAL A 56 -4.13 -0.64 -10.29
C VAL A 56 -3.76 -1.44 -11.53
N GLU A 57 -3.36 -2.70 -11.40
CA GLU A 57 -3.00 -3.54 -12.55
C GLU A 57 -4.19 -3.76 -13.52
N ARG A 58 -5.41 -3.83 -12.98
CA ARG A 58 -6.64 -3.94 -13.78
C ARG A 58 -7.00 -2.67 -14.53
N ASN A 59 -6.68 -1.50 -13.96
CA ASN A 59 -7.12 -0.21 -14.48
C ASN A 59 -6.03 0.58 -15.21
N ILE A 60 -4.75 0.18 -15.10
CA ILE A 60 -3.65 0.84 -15.80
C ILE A 60 -3.75 0.61 -17.31
N ASN A 61 -3.53 1.68 -18.10
CA ASN A 61 -3.46 1.54 -19.54
C ASN A 61 -2.12 0.91 -19.95
N LYS A 62 -2.15 -0.39 -20.24
CA LYS A 62 -0.97 -1.20 -20.59
C LYS A 62 -0.31 -0.81 -21.92
N GLU A 63 -0.96 0.00 -22.75
CA GLU A 63 -0.35 0.57 -23.96
C GLU A 63 0.67 1.66 -23.62
N TYR A 64 0.34 2.53 -22.66
CA TYR A 64 1.14 3.71 -22.32
C TYR A 64 1.87 3.61 -20.99
N ALA A 65 1.58 2.62 -20.16
CA ALA A 65 2.18 2.49 -18.85
C ALA A 65 2.51 1.04 -18.49
N GLU A 66 3.54 0.88 -17.67
CA GLU A 66 3.92 -0.39 -17.06
C GLU A 66 4.01 -0.23 -15.55
N LEU A 67 3.51 -1.23 -14.82
CA LEU A 67 3.58 -1.24 -13.37
C LEU A 67 4.92 -1.82 -12.93
N LEU A 68 5.73 -1.00 -12.25
CA LEU A 68 6.97 -1.41 -11.61
C LEU A 68 6.66 -2.13 -10.29
N GLU A 69 7.67 -2.80 -9.72
CA GLU A 69 7.52 -3.50 -8.45
C GLU A 69 6.98 -2.57 -7.35
N PRO A 70 5.80 -2.86 -6.78
CA PRO A 70 5.18 -2.01 -5.78
C PRO A 70 5.87 -2.17 -4.42
N VAL A 71 5.90 -1.10 -3.63
CA VAL A 71 6.54 -1.09 -2.32
C VAL A 71 5.50 -0.87 -1.23
N TYR A 72 5.55 -1.71 -0.21
CA TYR A 72 4.77 -1.56 1.02
C TYR A 72 5.68 -0.97 2.11
N ILE A 73 5.24 0.14 2.72
CA ILE A 73 5.94 0.80 3.80
C ILE A 73 5.02 0.81 5.02
N GLU A 74 5.45 0.15 6.10
CA GLU A 74 4.75 0.17 7.37
C GLU A 74 5.33 1.26 8.27
N TYR A 75 4.47 2.04 8.90
CA TYR A 75 4.85 3.00 9.93
C TYR A 75 3.79 3.04 11.05
N PHE A 76 4.21 3.53 12.22
CA PHE A 76 3.33 3.71 13.36
C PHE A 76 2.84 5.15 13.48
N GLU A 77 2.13 5.47 14.55
CA GLU A 77 1.61 6.82 14.82
C GLU A 77 2.71 7.88 15.06
N ASP A 78 3.97 7.43 15.19
CA ASP A 78 5.16 8.29 15.25
C ASP A 78 5.65 8.75 13.87
N PHE A 79 5.09 8.21 12.78
CA PHE A 79 5.45 8.51 11.38
C PHE A 79 6.93 8.27 11.05
N ILE A 80 7.59 7.39 11.81
CA ILE A 80 8.99 7.01 11.56
C ILE A 80 9.02 5.74 10.70
N ILE A 81 9.62 5.87 9.51
CA ILE A 81 9.94 4.74 8.64
C ILE A 81 11.37 4.31 8.98
N LYS A 82 11.56 3.06 9.40
CA LYS A 82 12.91 2.51 9.58
C LYS A 82 13.44 2.08 8.21
N GLU A 83 14.65 2.53 7.89
CA GLU A 83 15.42 2.10 6.70
C GLU A 83 15.74 0.61 6.73
#